data_AF-A0A819WUJ7-F1
#
_entry.id   AF-A0A819WUJ7-F1
#
_cell.length_a   1.000
_cell.length_b   1.000
_cell.length_c   1.000
_cell.angle_alpha   90.00
_cell.angle_beta   90.00
_cell.angle_gamma   90.00
#
_symmetry.space_group_name_H-M   'P 1'
#
loop_
_entity.id
_entity.type
_entity.pdbx_description
1 polymer ?
#
loop_
_entity_poly.entity_id
_entity_poly.type
_entity_poly.pdbx_seq_one_letter_code
_entity_poly.pdbx_strand_id
1 'polypeptide(L)'
;MKTDPNIKVTITINQTVGYLDASIENNNGQLKTTIYHKSAWEPHILPSDSDHSRHVHANIIYTMLVRAARICSTIEDFDRERLSAEMILLVNGYPPKFIHHHFKNFFLRFDATSTWTQLDSESYEKLHDTLLYKPTQRETKTNVQSIDQFIQNQATYEHKDQIYLHYTFENGPLLNFKKEYHKIWQNYYVYPGSRLKNTRLILGTLLNRTLQDLLIHKKPKREMLTGIQTATEDRFHK
;
A
#
# COMPACT_ATOMS: atom_id res chain seq x y z
N MET A 1 -21.81 -4.96 -33.43
CA MET A 1 -20.72 -4.29 -32.69
C MET A 1 -19.48 -4.31 -33.55
N LYS A 2 -18.94 -3.15 -33.95
CA LYS A 2 -17.64 -3.08 -34.62
C LYS A 2 -16.56 -3.27 -33.55
N THR A 3 -15.86 -4.39 -33.57
CA THR A 3 -14.68 -4.63 -32.75
C THR A 3 -13.47 -3.96 -33.39
N ASP A 4 -12.64 -3.31 -32.59
CA ASP A 4 -11.36 -2.76 -33.03
C ASP A 4 -10.44 -3.91 -33.52
N PRO A 5 -9.79 -3.79 -34.69
CA PRO A 5 -8.95 -4.85 -35.26
C PRO A 5 -7.77 -5.27 -34.37
N ASN A 6 -7.38 -4.46 -33.38
CA ASN A 6 -6.31 -4.79 -32.44
C ASN A 6 -6.79 -5.55 -31.19
N ILE A 7 -8.10 -5.71 -30.98
CA ILE A 7 -8.64 -6.41 -29.80
C ILE A 7 -9.06 -7.83 -30.18
N LYS A 8 -8.28 -8.81 -29.73
CA LYS A 8 -8.64 -10.23 -29.82
C LYS A 8 -9.38 -10.64 -28.55
N VAL A 9 -10.67 -10.95 -28.69
CA VAL A 9 -11.48 -11.50 -27.61
C VAL A 9 -11.41 -13.02 -27.68
N THR A 10 -10.89 -13.66 -26.63
CA THR A 10 -10.88 -15.12 -26.49
C THR A 10 -11.99 -15.51 -25.52
N ILE A 11 -12.94 -16.33 -25.98
CA ILE A 11 -14.01 -16.87 -25.14
C ILE A 11 -13.67 -18.31 -24.82
N THR A 12 -13.49 -18.63 -23.54
CA THR A 12 -13.23 -19.99 -23.07
C THR A 12 -14.34 -20.40 -22.11
N ILE A 13 -14.98 -21.54 -22.36
CA ILE A 13 -16.00 -22.11 -21.47
C ILE A 13 -15.30 -23.04 -20.49
N ASN A 14 -14.98 -22.53 -19.31
CA ASN A 14 -14.40 -23.30 -18.21
C ASN A 14 -15.31 -23.20 -16.98
N GLN A 15 -15.31 -24.23 -16.13
CA GLN A 15 -16.00 -24.20 -14.83
C GLN A 15 -15.34 -23.22 -13.84
N THR A 16 -14.04 -22.98 -14.02
CA THR A 16 -13.24 -22.04 -13.24
C THR A 16 -12.52 -21.06 -14.16
N VAL A 17 -12.45 -19.79 -13.76
CA VAL A 17 -11.72 -18.74 -14.47
C VAL A 17 -10.94 -17.88 -13.49
N GLY A 18 -9.64 -17.73 -13.75
CA GLY A 18 -8.80 -16.77 -13.05
C GLY A 18 -8.93 -15.39 -13.68
N TYR A 19 -9.22 -14.37 -12.87
CA TYR A 19 -9.22 -12.97 -13.28
C TYR A 19 -8.53 -12.10 -12.23
N LEU A 20 -7.44 -11.45 -12.63
CA LEU A 20 -6.57 -10.68 -11.74
C LEU A 20 -6.14 -11.52 -10.52
N ASP A 21 -6.62 -11.14 -9.34
CA ASP A 21 -6.31 -11.72 -8.04
C ASP A 21 -7.35 -12.75 -7.57
N ALA A 22 -8.41 -13.00 -8.35
CA ALA A 22 -9.53 -13.84 -7.99
C ALA A 22 -9.66 -15.04 -8.94
N SER A 23 -9.99 -16.20 -8.37
CA SER A 23 -10.43 -17.39 -9.09
C SER A 23 -11.93 -17.52 -8.88
N ILE A 24 -12.67 -17.57 -9.98
CA ILE A 24 -14.13 -17.62 -9.99
C ILE A 24 -14.53 -19.02 -10.43
N GLU A 25 -15.29 -19.72 -9.59
CA GLU A 25 -15.85 -21.04 -9.86
C GLU A 25 -17.37 -20.94 -9.97
N ASN A 26 -17.95 -21.59 -10.97
CA ASN A 26 -19.40 -21.71 -11.09
C ASN A 26 -19.88 -23.05 -10.49
N ASN A 27 -20.43 -22.98 -9.28
CA ASN A 27 -21.01 -24.11 -8.58
C ASN A 27 -22.54 -24.13 -8.82
N ASN A 28 -22.97 -24.79 -9.89
CA ASN A 28 -24.38 -24.99 -10.24
C ASN A 28 -25.22 -23.70 -10.31
N GLY A 29 -24.64 -22.63 -10.84
CA GLY A 29 -25.29 -21.33 -10.97
C GLY A 29 -24.96 -20.33 -9.87
N GLN A 30 -24.23 -20.74 -8.83
CA GLN A 30 -23.68 -19.84 -7.82
C GLN A 30 -22.19 -19.59 -8.09
N LEU A 31 -21.82 -18.31 -8.19
CA LEU A 31 -20.42 -17.92 -8.33
C LEU A 31 -19.75 -17.95 -6.97
N LYS A 32 -18.72 -18.78 -6.85
CA LYS A 32 -17.83 -18.86 -5.70
C LYS A 32 -16.50 -18.24 -6.07
N THR A 33 -15.97 -17.36 -5.23
CA THR A 33 -14.70 -16.68 -5.47
C THR A 33 -13.67 -17.03 -4.41
N THR A 34 -12.43 -17.27 -4.85
CA THR A 34 -11.26 -17.56 -4.02
C THR A 34 -10.06 -16.75 -4.51
N ILE A 35 -8.98 -16.66 -3.74
CA ILE A 35 -7.77 -15.98 -4.20
C ILE A 35 -7.09 -16.83 -5.28
N TYR A 36 -6.76 -16.20 -6.41
CA TYR A 36 -5.98 -16.85 -7.45
C TYR A 36 -4.49 -16.77 -7.14
N HIS A 37 -3.87 -17.92 -6.88
CA HIS A 37 -2.42 -18.08 -6.74
C HIS A 37 -1.85 -18.63 -8.04
N LYS A 38 -0.93 -17.88 -8.66
CA LYS A 38 -0.22 -18.36 -9.86
C LYS A 38 0.67 -19.54 -9.47
N SER A 39 0.82 -20.51 -10.37
CA SER A 39 1.70 -21.69 -10.12
C SER A 39 3.16 -21.33 -9.90
N ALA A 40 3.63 -20.20 -10.47
CA ALA A 40 4.96 -19.63 -10.25
C ALA A 40 5.00 -18.60 -9.11
N TRP A 41 3.98 -18.57 -8.25
CA TRP A 41 3.92 -17.64 -7.13
C TRP A 41 4.87 -18.10 -6.03
N GLU A 42 5.89 -17.28 -5.77
CA GLU A 42 6.76 -17.45 -4.61
C GLU A 42 6.15 -16.73 -3.40
N PRO A 43 6.14 -17.35 -2.21
CA PRO A 43 5.65 -16.73 -0.97
C PRO A 43 6.63 -15.68 -0.42
N HIS A 44 7.37 -14.99 -1.29
CA HIS A 44 8.32 -13.96 -0.89
C HIS A 44 7.61 -12.63 -0.75
N ILE A 45 7.38 -12.25 0.50
CA ILE A 45 6.98 -10.90 0.89
C ILE A 45 8.20 -10.20 1.48
N LEU A 46 8.03 -8.95 1.88
CA LEU A 46 9.08 -8.20 2.57
C LEU A 46 9.54 -8.95 3.84
N PRO A 47 10.82 -9.35 3.95
CA PRO A 47 11.34 -10.03 5.13
C PRO A 47 11.24 -9.19 6.41
N SER A 48 11.07 -9.85 7.55
CA SER A 48 10.92 -9.18 8.86
C SER A 48 12.14 -8.40 9.34
N ASP A 49 13.32 -8.75 8.85
CA ASP A 49 14.63 -8.16 9.16
C ASP A 49 15.02 -7.03 8.20
N SER A 50 14.19 -6.75 7.20
CA SER A 50 14.43 -5.62 6.30
C SER A 50 14.33 -4.27 7.03
N ASP A 51 15.09 -3.29 6.57
CA ASP A 51 15.16 -1.93 7.17
C ASP A 51 13.93 -1.08 6.79
N HIS A 52 12.74 -1.57 7.13
CA HIS A 52 11.48 -0.86 6.93
C HIS A 52 10.82 -0.56 8.28
N SER A 53 10.04 0.51 8.32
CA SER A 53 9.30 0.86 9.53
C SER A 53 8.30 -0.26 9.90
N ARG A 54 8.07 -0.47 11.21
CA ARG A 54 7.08 -1.43 11.72
C ARG A 54 5.68 -1.26 11.11
N HIS A 55 5.30 -0.03 10.75
CA HIS A 55 4.05 0.27 10.07
C HIS A 55 3.94 -0.45 8.71
N VAL A 56 5.03 -0.55 7.93
CA VAL A 56 5.02 -1.24 6.63
C VAL A 56 4.74 -2.72 6.84
N HIS A 57 5.44 -3.36 7.77
CA HIS A 57 5.23 -4.75 8.16
C HIS A 57 3.80 -5.03 8.65
N ALA A 58 3.28 -4.16 9.51
CA ALA A 58 1.90 -4.26 10.00
C ALA A 58 0.89 -4.12 8.85
N ASN A 59 1.16 -3.21 7.90
CA ASN A 59 0.28 -2.98 6.76
C ASN A 59 0.26 -4.17 5.81
N ILE A 60 1.38 -4.89 5.63
CA ILE A 60 1.40 -6.14 4.84
C ILE A 60 0.38 -7.13 5.41
N ILE A 61 0.44 -7.41 6.71
CA ILE A 61 -0.50 -8.31 7.40
C ILE A 61 -1.94 -7.84 7.20
N TYR A 62 -2.20 -6.56 7.43
CA TYR A 62 -3.53 -5.97 7.26
C TYR A 62 -4.05 -6.14 5.83
N THR A 63 -3.23 -5.84 4.83
CA THR A 63 -3.62 -5.92 3.41
C THR A 63 -3.86 -7.36 2.96
N MET A 64 -3.10 -8.33 3.45
CA MET A 64 -3.34 -9.75 3.16
C MET A 64 -4.72 -10.19 3.66
N LEU A 65 -5.07 -9.86 4.91
CA LEU A 65 -6.36 -10.21 5.50
C LEU A 65 -7.53 -9.47 4.84
N VAL A 66 -7.39 -8.18 4.55
CA VAL A 66 -8.41 -7.41 3.82
C VAL A 66 -8.63 -7.99 2.42
N ARG A 67 -7.55 -8.35 1.70
CA ARG A 67 -7.64 -8.96 0.37
C ARG A 67 -8.38 -10.29 0.44
N ALA A 68 -8.01 -11.16 1.38
CA ALA A 68 -8.68 -12.44 1.56
C ALA A 68 -10.17 -12.28 1.87
N ALA A 69 -10.50 -11.45 2.86
CA ALA A 69 -11.89 -11.22 3.24
C ALA A 69 -12.74 -10.56 2.15
N ARG A 70 -12.14 -9.83 1.20
CA ARG A 70 -12.85 -9.25 0.04
C ARG A 70 -13.07 -10.22 -1.09
N ILE A 71 -12.13 -11.14 -1.31
CA ILE A 71 -12.15 -12.02 -2.48
C ILE A 71 -12.83 -13.35 -2.17
N CYS A 72 -12.66 -13.91 -0.96
CA CYS A 72 -13.22 -15.20 -0.61
C CYS A 72 -14.74 -15.10 -0.35
N SER A 73 -15.56 -15.89 -1.03
CA SER A 73 -17.01 -15.90 -0.79
C SER A 73 -17.40 -16.66 0.48
N THR A 74 -16.64 -17.68 0.86
CA THR A 74 -16.97 -18.53 2.03
C THR A 74 -15.95 -18.39 3.14
N ILE A 75 -16.39 -18.63 4.37
CA ILE A 75 -15.55 -18.58 5.57
C ILE A 75 -14.42 -19.61 5.53
N GLU A 76 -14.66 -20.79 4.96
CA GLU A 76 -13.64 -21.83 4.83
C GLU A 76 -12.53 -21.42 3.87
N ASP A 77 -12.87 -20.75 2.76
CA ASP A 77 -11.87 -20.24 1.83
C ASP A 77 -11.07 -19.11 2.47
N PHE A 78 -11.74 -18.21 3.17
CA PHE A 78 -11.08 -17.14 3.91
C PHE A 78 -10.13 -17.68 4.98
N ASP A 79 -10.55 -18.69 5.75
CA ASP A 79 -9.70 -19.28 6.78
C ASP A 79 -8.48 -19.98 6.20
N ARG A 80 -8.64 -20.68 5.07
CA ARG A 80 -7.51 -21.26 4.34
C ARG A 80 -6.51 -20.18 3.88
N GLU A 81 -7.01 -19.06 3.36
CA GLU A 81 -6.14 -17.94 2.97
C GLU A 81 -5.50 -17.24 4.18
N ARG A 82 -6.21 -17.13 5.31
CA ARG A 82 -5.68 -16.61 6.57
C ARG A 82 -4.53 -17.49 7.10
N LEU A 83 -4.71 -18.81 7.09
CA LEU A 83 -3.68 -19.78 7.46
C LEU A 83 -2.48 -19.71 6.51
N SER A 84 -2.74 -19.62 5.20
CA SER A 84 -1.69 -19.43 4.19
C SER A 84 -0.89 -18.14 4.46
N ALA A 85 -1.59 -17.03 4.75
CA ALA A 85 -0.95 -15.76 5.10
C ALA A 85 -0.07 -15.87 6.35
N GLU A 86 -0.55 -16.56 7.39
CA GLU A 86 0.22 -16.84 8.60
C GLU A 86 1.50 -17.63 8.29
N MET A 87 1.40 -18.69 7.48
CA MET A 87 2.57 -19.48 7.07
C MET A 87 3.58 -18.64 6.28
N ILE A 88 3.12 -17.80 5.34
CA ILE A 88 3.97 -16.91 4.57
C ILE A 88 4.72 -15.96 5.49
N LEU A 89 4.04 -15.33 6.45
CA LEU A 89 4.67 -14.42 7.41
C LEU A 89 5.74 -15.14 8.25
N LEU A 90 5.45 -16.35 8.73
CA LEU A 90 6.41 -17.15 9.50
C LEU A 90 7.64 -17.52 8.67
N VAL A 91 7.46 -17.95 7.41
CA VAL A 91 8.56 -18.28 6.49
C VAL A 91 9.43 -17.05 6.19
N ASN A 92 8.85 -15.85 6.17
CA ASN A 92 9.57 -14.58 5.99
C ASN A 92 10.12 -13.99 7.32
N GLY A 93 10.13 -14.79 8.40
CA GLY A 93 10.78 -14.48 9.67
C GLY A 93 9.97 -13.64 10.66
N TYR A 94 8.69 -13.35 10.38
CA TYR A 94 7.90 -12.48 11.25
C TYR A 94 7.70 -13.10 12.63
N PRO A 95 7.88 -12.36 13.74
CA PRO A 95 7.68 -12.90 15.08
C PRO A 95 6.23 -13.36 15.31
N PRO A 96 5.98 -14.58 15.84
CA PRO A 96 4.61 -15.09 16.04
C PRO A 96 3.72 -14.16 16.88
N LYS A 97 4.29 -13.52 17.91
CA LYS A 97 3.57 -12.54 18.74
C LYS A 97 3.13 -11.32 17.94
N PHE A 98 3.94 -10.87 16.99
CA PHE A 98 3.62 -9.74 16.11
C PHE A 98 2.49 -10.11 15.16
N ILE A 99 2.56 -11.29 14.53
CA ILE A 99 1.52 -11.82 13.65
C ILE A 99 0.19 -11.91 14.42
N HIS A 100 0.19 -12.61 15.56
CA HIS A 100 -1.00 -12.80 16.39
C HIS A 100 -1.63 -11.47 16.83
N HIS A 101 -0.80 -10.50 17.24
CA HIS A 101 -1.28 -9.17 17.61
C HIS A 101 -2.02 -8.48 16.46
N HIS A 102 -1.45 -8.51 15.24
CA HIS A 102 -2.06 -7.86 14.09
C HIS A 102 -3.29 -8.60 13.55
N PHE A 103 -3.32 -9.94 13.61
CA PHE A 103 -4.50 -10.73 13.30
C PHE A 103 -5.63 -10.41 14.28
N LYS A 104 -5.34 -10.43 15.59
CA LYS A 104 -6.31 -10.09 16.63
C LYS A 104 -6.88 -8.68 16.43
N ASN A 105 -6.03 -7.70 16.17
CA ASN A 105 -6.47 -6.32 15.94
C ASN A 105 -7.34 -6.19 14.68
N PHE A 106 -7.06 -6.98 13.63
CA PHE A 106 -7.89 -6.99 12.43
C PHE A 106 -9.32 -7.45 12.77
N PHE A 107 -9.48 -8.61 13.43
CA PHE A 107 -10.80 -9.13 13.78
C PHE A 107 -11.55 -8.26 14.78
N LEU A 108 -10.85 -7.70 15.78
CA LEU A 108 -11.43 -6.74 16.72
C LEU A 108 -11.93 -5.47 16.02
N ARG A 109 -11.22 -4.99 15.00
CA ARG A 109 -11.59 -3.75 14.28
C ARG A 109 -12.89 -3.87 13.50
N PHE A 110 -13.26 -5.08 13.09
CA PHE A 110 -14.46 -5.35 12.30
C PHE A 110 -15.52 -6.14 13.08
N ASP A 111 -15.41 -6.21 14.42
CA ASP A 111 -16.30 -6.96 15.30
C ASP A 111 -16.52 -8.43 14.87
N ALA A 112 -15.48 -9.03 14.26
CA ALA A 112 -15.53 -10.34 13.63
C ALA A 112 -14.72 -11.39 14.42
N THR A 113 -14.59 -11.24 15.74
CA THR A 113 -13.76 -12.16 16.56
C THR A 113 -14.25 -13.60 16.55
N SER A 114 -15.55 -13.84 16.40
CA SER A 114 -16.18 -15.15 16.24
C SER A 114 -15.72 -15.88 14.99
N THR A 115 -15.43 -15.15 13.90
CA THR A 115 -14.92 -15.76 12.65
C THR A 115 -13.57 -16.43 12.86
N TRP A 116 -12.72 -15.88 13.73
CA TRP A 116 -11.40 -16.42 14.02
C TRP A 116 -11.42 -17.61 14.98
N THR A 117 -12.35 -17.65 15.92
CA THR A 117 -12.40 -18.71 16.95
C THR A 117 -13.32 -19.87 16.58
N GLN A 118 -14.43 -19.59 15.88
CA GLN A 118 -15.53 -20.53 15.68
C GLN A 118 -15.92 -20.71 14.21
N LEU A 119 -15.26 -20.02 13.27
CA LEU A 119 -15.60 -20.06 11.83
C LEU A 119 -17.08 -19.73 11.58
N ASP A 120 -17.61 -18.77 12.33
CA ASP A 120 -19.00 -18.35 12.21
C ASP A 120 -19.27 -17.67 10.86
N SER A 121 -20.16 -18.27 10.07
CA SER A 121 -20.52 -17.78 8.73
C SER A 121 -21.23 -16.44 8.78
N GLU A 122 -22.13 -16.22 9.76
CA GLU A 122 -22.92 -14.99 9.84
C GLU A 122 -22.02 -13.78 10.12
N SER A 123 -21.10 -13.92 11.07
CA SER A 123 -20.12 -12.88 11.36
C SER A 123 -19.16 -12.63 10.18
N TYR A 124 -18.84 -13.67 9.40
CA TYR A 124 -18.01 -13.53 8.22
C TYR A 124 -18.71 -12.80 7.09
N GLU A 125 -19.99 -13.09 6.82
CA GLU A 125 -20.78 -12.38 5.82
C GLU A 125 -20.83 -10.87 6.11
N LYS A 126 -21.04 -10.50 7.39
CA LYS A 126 -20.99 -9.09 7.82
C LYS A 126 -19.63 -8.45 7.56
N LEU A 127 -18.54 -9.16 7.86
CA LEU A 127 -17.17 -8.70 7.58
C LEU A 127 -16.95 -8.53 6.06
N HIS A 128 -17.34 -9.53 5.28
CA HIS A 128 -17.19 -9.58 3.84
C HIS A 128 -17.92 -8.40 3.18
N ASP A 129 -19.21 -8.22 3.48
CA ASP A 129 -20.02 -7.12 2.99
C ASP A 129 -19.43 -5.77 3.38
N THR A 130 -19.07 -5.61 4.65
CA THR A 130 -18.46 -4.36 5.14
C THR A 130 -17.21 -4.01 4.35
N LEU A 131 -16.37 -4.99 4.00
CA LEU A 131 -15.13 -4.75 3.27
C LEU A 131 -15.33 -4.61 1.77
N LEU A 132 -16.33 -5.29 1.19
CA LEU A 132 -16.67 -5.25 -0.23
C LEU A 132 -17.26 -3.89 -0.62
N TYR A 133 -18.18 -3.37 0.19
CA TYR A 133 -18.83 -2.08 -0.07
C TYR A 133 -18.04 -0.87 0.45
N LYS A 134 -16.95 -1.10 1.19
CA LYS A 134 -16.08 -0.01 1.65
C LYS A 134 -15.32 0.58 0.45
N PRO A 135 -15.60 1.84 0.07
CA PRO A 135 -14.98 2.44 -1.10
C PRO A 135 -13.46 2.49 -0.95
N THR A 136 -12.76 2.18 -2.03
CA THR A 136 -11.31 2.37 -2.08
C THR A 136 -10.99 3.86 -1.94
N GLN A 137 -9.79 4.21 -1.46
CA GLN A 137 -9.37 5.62 -1.41
C GLN A 137 -9.45 6.31 -2.78
N ARG A 138 -9.28 5.55 -3.86
CA ARG A 138 -9.44 6.03 -5.22
C ARG A 138 -10.91 6.33 -5.52
N GLU A 139 -11.83 5.43 -5.19
CA GLU A 139 -13.28 5.64 -5.34
C GLU A 139 -13.80 6.76 -4.46
N THR A 140 -13.30 6.92 -3.24
CA THR A 140 -13.70 8.05 -2.39
C THR A 140 -13.25 9.38 -3.00
N LYS A 141 -12.07 9.45 -3.60
CA LYS A 141 -11.63 10.63 -4.36
C LYS A 141 -12.49 10.88 -5.60
N THR A 142 -12.91 9.83 -6.30
CA THR A 142 -13.80 9.93 -7.47
C THR A 142 -15.24 10.26 -7.09
N ASN A 143 -15.79 9.73 -5.99
CA ASN A 143 -17.17 10.03 -5.55
C ASN A 143 -17.31 11.44 -4.97
N VAL A 144 -16.23 12.03 -4.46
CA VAL A 144 -16.20 13.44 -4.04
C VAL A 144 -16.10 14.40 -5.24
N GLN A 145 -15.74 13.90 -6.42
CA GLN A 145 -15.64 14.68 -7.66
C GLN A 145 -16.67 14.16 -8.67
N SER A 146 -17.83 14.81 -8.78
CA SER A 146 -18.86 14.54 -9.79
C SER A 146 -18.25 14.11 -11.13
N ILE A 147 -18.82 13.10 -11.79
CA ILE A 147 -18.34 12.54 -13.08
C ILE A 147 -18.04 13.64 -14.12
N ASP A 148 -18.79 14.76 -14.09
CA ASP A 148 -18.58 15.95 -14.93
C ASP A 148 -17.21 16.64 -14.68
N GLN A 149 -16.73 16.63 -13.43
CA GLN A 149 -15.39 17.11 -13.07
C GLN A 149 -14.29 16.13 -13.50
N PHE A 150 -14.55 14.84 -13.69
CA PHE A 150 -13.52 13.91 -14.18
C PHE A 150 -13.29 14.07 -15.69
N ILE A 151 -14.36 14.32 -16.46
CA ILE A 151 -14.28 14.65 -17.89
C ILE A 151 -13.66 16.05 -18.08
N GLN A 152 -14.05 17.03 -17.25
CA GLN A 152 -13.36 18.33 -17.23
C GLN A 152 -11.91 18.22 -16.76
N ASN A 153 -11.57 17.38 -15.77
CA ASN A 153 -10.20 17.22 -15.30
C ASN A 153 -9.29 16.53 -16.32
N GLN A 154 -9.81 15.61 -17.14
CA GLN A 154 -9.06 15.08 -18.28
C GLN A 154 -8.87 16.14 -19.38
N ALA A 155 -9.81 17.06 -19.55
CA ALA A 155 -9.70 18.19 -20.48
C ALA A 155 -8.84 19.36 -19.93
N THR A 156 -8.81 19.60 -18.62
CA THR A 156 -8.01 20.65 -17.95
C THR A 156 -6.60 20.18 -17.55
N TYR A 157 -6.15 19.03 -18.06
CA TYR A 157 -4.72 18.85 -18.35
C TYR A 157 -4.31 19.58 -19.64
N GLU A 158 -5.05 20.63 -20.03
CA GLU A 158 -4.46 21.80 -20.66
C GLU A 158 -3.33 22.32 -19.76
N HIS A 159 -2.14 21.85 -20.11
CA HIS A 159 -0.82 22.38 -19.79
C HIS A 159 -0.86 23.63 -18.92
N LYS A 160 -0.76 23.45 -17.59
CA LYS A 160 -0.03 24.45 -16.82
C LYS A 160 1.33 24.51 -17.49
N ASP A 161 1.71 25.67 -18.03
CA ASP A 161 2.99 25.92 -18.70
C ASP A 161 4.20 25.74 -17.76
N GLN A 162 4.08 24.95 -16.70
CA GLN A 162 5.06 24.76 -15.65
C GLN A 162 5.06 23.31 -15.14
N ILE A 163 6.23 22.65 -15.17
CA ILE A 163 6.49 21.36 -14.53
C ILE A 163 7.41 21.61 -13.34
N TYR A 164 6.99 21.15 -12.15
CA TYR A 164 7.81 21.23 -10.94
C TYR A 164 8.51 19.89 -10.70
N LEU A 165 9.84 19.91 -10.68
CA LEU A 165 10.66 18.75 -10.36
C LEU A 165 11.47 19.04 -9.08
N HIS A 166 11.23 18.23 -8.07
CA HIS A 166 11.87 18.35 -6.77
C HIS A 166 13.03 17.36 -6.63
N TYR A 167 14.18 17.80 -6.11
CA TYR A 167 15.34 16.94 -5.85
C TYR A 167 15.98 17.22 -4.49
N THR A 168 16.67 16.23 -3.93
CA THR A 168 17.06 16.18 -2.51
C THR A 168 18.55 16.49 -2.23
N PHE A 169 19.34 16.86 -3.24
CA PHE A 169 20.80 16.95 -3.11
C PHE A 169 21.33 18.28 -3.66
N GLU A 170 21.89 19.14 -2.81
CA GLU A 170 22.63 20.35 -3.21
C GLU A 170 24.14 20.31 -2.91
N ASN A 171 24.63 19.28 -2.21
CA ASN A 171 26.04 19.23 -1.78
C ASN A 171 26.90 18.36 -2.71
N GLY A 172 28.03 18.89 -3.16
CA GLY A 172 29.05 18.18 -3.95
C GLY A 172 29.08 18.53 -5.45
N PRO A 173 29.69 17.69 -6.32
CA PRO A 173 29.83 17.94 -7.77
C PRO A 173 28.50 18.12 -8.54
N LEU A 174 27.38 17.95 -7.85
CA LEU A 174 26.00 18.18 -8.28
C LEU A 174 25.58 19.66 -8.31
N LEU A 175 26.45 20.62 -7.98
CA LEU A 175 26.22 22.06 -8.20
C LEU A 175 25.81 22.40 -9.65
N ASN A 176 26.23 21.57 -10.61
CA ASN A 176 25.87 21.71 -12.02
C ASN A 176 24.63 20.91 -12.43
N PHE A 177 24.02 20.11 -11.54
CA PHE A 177 22.87 19.27 -11.86
C PHE A 177 21.73 20.08 -12.48
N LYS A 178 21.40 21.23 -11.89
CA LYS A 178 20.36 22.12 -12.43
C LYS A 178 20.65 22.56 -13.87
N LYS A 179 21.91 22.85 -14.18
CA LYS A 179 22.35 23.30 -15.51
C LYS A 179 22.35 22.14 -16.51
N GLU A 180 22.93 21.01 -16.14
CA GLU A 180 23.01 19.82 -17.01
C GLU A 180 21.62 19.25 -17.29
N TYR A 181 20.76 19.17 -16.28
CA TYR A 181 19.38 18.72 -16.47
C TYR A 181 18.59 19.68 -17.37
N HIS A 182 18.81 20.99 -17.25
CA HIS A 182 18.16 21.95 -18.15
C HIS A 182 18.62 21.79 -19.61
N LYS A 183 19.90 21.49 -19.85
CA LYS A 183 20.40 21.16 -21.19
C LYS A 183 19.74 19.90 -21.75
N ILE A 184 19.63 18.84 -20.95
CA ILE A 184 18.94 17.61 -21.33
C ILE A 184 17.46 17.92 -21.64
N TRP A 185 16.80 18.71 -20.79
CA TRP A 185 15.41 19.10 -20.98
C TRP A 185 15.19 19.79 -22.34
N GLN A 186 16.03 20.77 -22.65
CA GLN A 186 15.97 21.51 -23.91
C GLN A 186 16.22 20.58 -25.11
N ASN A 187 17.25 19.73 -25.04
CA ASN A 187 17.64 18.87 -26.16
C ASN A 187 16.57 17.82 -26.51
N TYR A 188 15.94 17.21 -25.51
CA TYR A 188 15.06 16.05 -25.74
C TYR A 188 13.57 16.40 -25.73
N TYR A 189 13.17 17.48 -25.06
CA TYR A 189 11.74 17.79 -24.85
C TYR A 189 11.31 19.11 -25.48
N VAL A 190 12.24 19.99 -25.89
CA VAL A 190 11.93 21.29 -26.52
C VAL A 190 12.33 21.26 -28.00
N TYR A 191 11.53 20.57 -28.82
CA TYR A 191 11.70 20.53 -30.28
C TYR A 191 10.38 20.83 -31.03
N PRO A 192 10.43 21.19 -32.32
CA PRO A 192 9.23 21.47 -33.11
C PRO A 192 8.33 20.23 -33.21
N GLY A 193 7.14 20.29 -32.61
CA GLY A 193 6.19 19.16 -32.55
C GLY A 193 6.11 18.49 -31.17
N SER A 194 7.00 18.82 -30.23
CA SER A 194 6.89 18.37 -28.85
C SER A 194 5.73 19.05 -28.13
N ARG A 195 4.93 18.24 -27.42
CA ARG A 195 3.86 18.73 -26.51
C ARG A 195 4.39 19.53 -25.32
N LEU A 196 5.70 19.48 -25.06
CA LEU A 196 6.36 20.13 -23.93
C LEU A 196 7.15 21.39 -24.34
N LYS A 197 7.06 21.81 -25.60
CA LYS A 197 7.81 22.96 -26.13
C LYS A 197 7.59 24.25 -25.34
N ASN A 198 6.36 24.50 -24.89
CA ASN A 198 5.98 25.71 -24.15
C ASN A 198 5.99 25.51 -22.63
N THR A 199 6.36 24.33 -22.14
CA THR A 199 6.32 24.01 -20.71
C THR A 199 7.61 24.41 -20.01
N ARG A 200 7.50 25.33 -19.03
CA ARG A 200 8.61 25.80 -18.19
C ARG A 200 8.95 24.79 -17.11
N LEU A 201 10.15 24.21 -17.15
CA LEU A 201 10.65 23.38 -16.07
C LEU A 201 11.13 24.23 -14.88
N ILE A 202 10.58 23.99 -13.69
CA ILE A 202 11.00 24.61 -12.42
C ILE A 202 11.61 23.52 -11.54
N LEU A 203 12.91 23.64 -11.29
CA LEU A 203 13.66 22.74 -10.42
C LEU A 203 13.70 23.32 -9.00
N GLY A 204 13.07 22.63 -8.06
CA GLY A 204 13.04 23.00 -6.63
C GLY A 204 13.83 22.01 -5.79
N THR A 205 14.40 22.46 -4.68
CA THR A 205 15.10 21.57 -3.75
C THR A 205 14.24 21.26 -2.54
N LEU A 206 14.20 19.97 -2.18
CA LEU A 206 13.60 19.51 -0.95
C LEU A 206 14.71 19.50 0.10
N LEU A 207 14.69 20.51 0.96
CA LEU A 207 15.47 20.50 2.19
C LEU A 207 14.85 19.44 3.11
N ASN A 208 15.35 18.21 3.02
CA ASN A 208 15.14 17.25 4.09
C ASN A 208 15.85 17.82 5.32
N ARG A 209 15.08 18.36 6.27
CA ARG A 209 15.62 18.85 7.54
C ARG A 209 16.45 17.72 8.14
N THR A 210 17.75 17.97 8.28
CA THR A 210 18.63 16.96 8.87
C THR A 210 18.26 16.78 10.33
N LEU A 211 18.58 15.61 10.91
CA LEU A 211 18.42 15.40 12.36
C LEU A 211 19.17 16.49 13.15
N GLN A 212 20.27 16.99 12.58
CA GLN A 212 21.06 18.10 13.09
C GLN A 212 20.25 19.42 13.14
N ASP A 213 19.48 19.77 12.10
CA ASP A 213 18.59 20.95 12.12
C ASP A 213 17.49 20.86 13.19
N LEU A 214 17.01 19.63 13.48
CA LEU A 214 16.06 19.38 14.57
C LEU A 214 16.68 19.53 15.96
N LEU A 215 17.98 19.24 16.09
CA LEU A 215 18.71 19.25 17.37
C LEU A 215 19.36 20.60 17.70
N ILE A 216 19.58 21.48 16.72
CA ILE A 216 20.21 22.80 16.94
C ILE A 216 19.27 23.77 17.68
N HIS A 217 17.95 23.64 17.53
CA HIS A 217 16.99 24.65 18.01
C HIS A 217 16.34 24.36 19.37
N LYS A 218 16.62 23.21 20.00
CA LYS A 218 16.16 22.94 21.36
C LYS A 218 17.30 22.36 22.17
N LYS A 219 17.75 23.13 23.17
CA LYS A 219 18.67 22.64 24.20
C LYS A 219 18.08 21.34 24.77
N PRO A 220 18.76 20.19 24.66
CA PRO A 220 18.22 18.93 25.13
C PRO A 220 17.89 19.03 26.62
N LYS A 221 16.80 18.39 27.04
CA LYS A 221 16.37 18.40 28.44
C LYS A 221 17.50 17.90 29.32
N ARG A 222 17.75 18.59 30.44
CA ARG A 222 18.87 18.32 31.36
C ARG A 222 18.88 16.86 31.84
N GLU A 223 17.69 16.27 31.98
CA GLU A 223 17.43 14.86 32.29
C GLU A 223 18.13 13.87 31.34
N MET A 224 18.26 14.20 30.05
CA MET A 224 18.97 13.36 29.08
C MET A 224 20.50 13.47 29.19
N LEU A 225 21.01 14.55 29.78
CA LEU A 225 22.45 14.82 29.94
C LEU A 225 22.98 14.35 31.28
N THR A 226 22.12 14.23 32.30
CA THR A 226 22.46 13.73 33.63
C THR A 226 21.85 12.34 33.82
N GLY A 227 22.28 11.37 33.03
CA GLY A 227 22.00 9.97 33.30
C GLY A 227 22.71 9.53 34.57
N ILE A 228 22.09 9.76 35.73
CA ILE A 228 22.47 9.11 36.99
C ILE A 228 21.22 8.40 37.49
N GLN A 229 21.27 7.07 37.36
CA GLN A 229 20.43 6.14 38.08
C GLN A 229 20.61 6.41 39.57
N THR A 230 19.62 6.98 40.24
CA THR A 230 19.50 6.83 41.70
C THR A 230 18.91 5.46 41.97
N ALA A 231 19.79 4.45 41.95
CA ALA A 231 19.56 3.24 42.72
C ALA A 231 19.71 3.62 44.19
N THR A 232 18.61 3.81 44.88
CA THR A 232 18.56 3.89 46.34
C THR A 232 17.65 2.79 46.84
N GLU A 233 18.31 1.68 47.17
CA GLU A 233 18.14 0.84 48.35
C GLU A 233 16.91 1.17 49.22
N ASP A 234 15.89 0.30 49.16
CA ASP A 234 14.92 0.15 50.24
C ASP A 234 15.25 -1.11 51.07
N ARG A 235 15.80 -0.84 52.25
CA ARG A 235 15.47 -1.43 53.57
C ARG A 235 15.78 -2.91 53.84
N PHE A 236 16.90 -3.11 54.53
CA PHE A 236 16.95 -3.97 55.71
C PHE A 236 16.77 -3.14 57.00
N HIS A 237 16.21 -3.79 58.02
CA HIS A 237 15.96 -3.37 59.42
C HIS A 237 14.62 -2.68 59.74
N LYS A 238 13.60 -3.50 60.02
CA LYS A 238 13.31 -3.96 61.39
C LYS A 238 12.57 -5.29 61.38
#